data_AF-A0A528V7G3-F1
#
_entry.id   AF-A0A528V7G3-F1
#
_cell.length_a   1.000
_cell.length_b   1.000
_cell.length_c   1.000
_cell.angle_alpha   90.00
_cell.angle_beta   90.00
_cell.angle_gamma   90.00
#
_symmetry.space_group_name_H-M   'P 1'
#
loop_
_entity.id
_entity.type
_entity.pdbx_description
1 polymer ?
#
loop_
_entity_poly.entity_id
_entity_poly.type
_entity_poly.pdbx_seq_one_letter_code
_entity_poly.pdbx_strand_id
1 'polypeptide(L)'
;LSLLMVSTTGEQFAYYELDDALKPVQKPFPERLQKSVGLIEDNCEPALCTVLFVGGAGGSLRAGVTENPVNLTRSVQGLTTYVTVGGAPVYVWPGGGITLMVDVTRVPEGAFGYVPTPALVAPIEFTLRRDDYI
;
A
#
# COMPACT_ATOMS: atom_id res chain seq x y z
N LEU A 1 12.96 -30.71 31.86
CA LEU A 1 12.60 -29.40 31.24
C LEU A 1 12.08 -29.67 29.83
N SER A 2 11.10 -28.90 29.33
CA SER A 2 10.53 -29.08 27.99
C SER A 2 10.66 -27.82 27.15
N LEU A 3 10.82 -27.98 25.83
CA LEU A 3 10.94 -26.89 24.87
C LEU A 3 9.94 -27.10 23.73
N LEU A 4 9.18 -26.04 23.43
CA LEU A 4 8.43 -25.92 22.19
C LEU A 4 9.20 -24.96 21.29
N MET A 5 9.61 -25.42 20.12
CA MET A 5 10.16 -24.58 19.06
C MET A 5 9.11 -24.45 17.97
N VAL A 6 8.77 -23.22 17.59
CA VAL A 6 7.76 -22.92 16.57
C VAL A 6 8.23 -21.72 15.75
N SER A 7 8.04 -21.75 14.43
CA SER A 7 8.31 -20.60 13.56
C SER A 7 7.32 -19.47 13.85
N THR A 8 7.65 -18.25 13.41
CA THR A 8 6.73 -17.10 13.52
C THR A 8 5.43 -17.31 12.72
N THR A 9 5.45 -18.20 11.72
CA THR A 9 4.29 -18.55 10.89
C THR A 9 3.51 -19.76 11.43
N GLY A 10 4.02 -20.47 12.45
CA GLY A 10 3.38 -21.70 12.93
C GLY A 10 3.58 -22.93 12.04
N GLU A 11 3.94 -22.76 10.76
CA GLU A 11 4.12 -23.84 9.78
C GLU A 11 5.19 -24.87 10.17
N GLN A 12 6.20 -24.45 10.93
CA GLN A 12 7.30 -25.32 11.38
C GLN A 12 7.32 -25.37 12.90
N PHE A 13 7.24 -26.56 13.46
CA PHE A 13 7.28 -26.74 14.89
C PHE A 13 7.86 -28.10 15.31
N ALA A 14 8.46 -28.13 16.49
CA ALA A 14 8.98 -29.34 17.10
C ALA A 14 8.95 -29.24 18.64
N TYR A 15 8.79 -30.40 19.28
CA TYR A 15 8.77 -30.53 20.73
C TYR A 15 9.99 -31.32 21.20
N TYR A 16 10.64 -30.83 22.25
CA TYR A 16 11.83 -31.43 22.83
C TYR A 16 11.71 -31.53 24.34
N GLU A 17 12.35 -32.54 24.91
CA GLU A 17 12.58 -32.67 26.35
C GLU A 17 14.08 -32.68 26.60
N LEU A 18 14.53 -31.96 27.63
CA LEU A 18 15.93 -31.92 28.00
C LEU A 18 16.31 -33.21 28.75
N ASP A 19 17.37 -33.87 28.30
CA ASP A 19 17.98 -35.00 29.01
C ASP A 19 18.74 -34.55 30.28
N ASP A 20 19.36 -35.51 30.98
CA ASP A 20 20.12 -35.25 32.22
C ASP A 20 21.33 -34.33 32.01
N ALA A 21 21.83 -34.23 30.78
CA ALA A 21 22.89 -33.31 30.36
C ALA A 21 22.35 -31.97 29.81
N LEU A 22 21.03 -31.72 29.97
CA LEU A 22 20.30 -30.57 29.47
C LEU A 22 20.30 -30.43 27.94
N LYS A 23 20.50 -31.53 27.20
CA LYS A 23 20.43 -31.53 25.74
C LYS A 23 19.00 -31.77 25.26
N PRO A 24 18.50 -30.99 24.28
CA PRO A 24 17.17 -31.20 23.73
C PRO A 24 17.09 -32.50 22.93
N VAL A 25 16.25 -33.42 23.37
CA VAL A 25 15.91 -34.67 22.66
C VAL A 25 14.52 -34.52 22.07
N GLN A 26 14.41 -34.67 20.75
CA GLN A 26 13.13 -34.54 20.05
C GLN A 26 12.16 -35.63 20.51
N LYS A 27 10.92 -35.23 20.75
CA LYS A 27 9.83 -36.12 21.15
C LYS A 27 8.65 -35.96 20.19
N PRO A 28 7.75 -36.97 20.11
CA PRO A 28 6.48 -36.81 19.42
C PRO A 28 5.76 -35.56 19.89
N PHE A 29 5.11 -34.85 18.97
CA PHE A 29 4.45 -33.60 19.30
C PHE A 29 3.21 -33.86 20.17
N PRO A 30 3.12 -33.26 21.37
CA PRO A 30 2.05 -33.57 22.31
C PRO A 30 0.73 -32.88 21.93
N GLU A 31 -0.38 -33.60 22.03
CA GLU A 31 -1.71 -33.13 21.65
C GLU A 31 -2.12 -31.81 22.33
N ARG A 32 -1.73 -31.65 23.61
CA ARG A 32 -1.99 -30.43 24.39
C ARG A 32 -1.40 -29.14 23.78
N LEU A 33 -0.40 -29.24 22.90
CA LEU A 33 0.26 -28.09 22.26
C LEU A 33 -0.24 -27.82 20.82
N GLN A 34 -1.05 -28.72 20.24
CA GLN A 34 -1.56 -28.56 18.86
C GLN A 34 -2.38 -27.30 18.71
N LYS A 35 -3.26 -27.00 19.68
CA LYS A 35 -4.05 -25.77 19.66
C LYS A 35 -3.19 -24.52 19.63
N SER A 36 -2.06 -24.50 20.35
CA SER A 36 -1.19 -23.34 20.38
C SER A 36 -0.51 -23.09 19.04
N VAL A 37 -0.04 -24.13 18.37
CA VAL A 37 0.56 -24.01 17.03
C VAL A 37 -0.48 -23.63 15.99
N GLY A 38 -1.66 -24.27 16.01
CA GLY A 38 -2.75 -23.93 15.10
C GLY A 38 -3.18 -22.47 15.22
N LEU A 39 -3.23 -21.93 16.44
CA LEU A 39 -3.50 -20.50 16.65
C LEU A 39 -2.40 -19.59 16.07
N ILE A 40 -1.13 -20.00 16.07
CA ILE A 40 -0.06 -19.18 15.48
C ILE A 40 -0.19 -19.17 13.95
N GLU A 41 -0.48 -20.33 13.36
CA GLU A 41 -0.70 -20.49 11.93
C GLU A 41 -1.95 -19.73 11.45
N ASP A 42 -3.07 -19.87 12.16
CA ASP A 42 -4.33 -19.19 11.84
C ASP A 42 -4.24 -17.66 11.93
N ASN A 43 -3.36 -17.15 12.80
CA ASN A 43 -3.11 -15.70 12.94
C ASN A 43 -2.04 -15.17 11.98
N CYS A 44 -1.46 -16.03 11.13
CA CYS A 44 -0.50 -15.58 10.13
C CYS A 44 -1.23 -14.97 8.94
N GLU A 45 -1.02 -13.67 8.71
CA GLU A 45 -1.55 -12.98 7.52
C GLU A 45 -0.50 -12.94 6.39
N PRO A 46 -0.93 -12.87 5.11
CA PRO A 46 -0.01 -12.65 4.01
C PRO A 46 0.80 -11.37 4.20
N ALA A 47 2.12 -11.45 3.97
CA ALA A 47 2.97 -10.28 3.91
C ALA A 47 2.66 -9.48 2.63
N LEU A 48 1.90 -8.40 2.77
CA LEU A 48 1.57 -7.50 1.66
C LEU A 48 2.56 -6.34 1.60
N CYS A 49 3.05 -6.03 0.40
CA CYS A 49 3.84 -4.83 0.13
C CYS A 49 2.90 -3.73 -0.40
N THR A 50 2.90 -2.57 0.27
CA THR A 50 2.16 -1.39 -0.22
C THR A 50 3.10 -0.45 -0.95
N VAL A 51 2.73 -0.05 -2.16
CA VAL A 51 3.48 0.94 -2.94
C VAL A 51 2.59 2.17 -3.15
N LEU A 52 3.01 3.30 -2.59
CA LEU A 52 2.31 4.57 -2.70
C LEU A 52 3.09 5.50 -3.63
N PHE A 53 2.39 6.08 -4.61
CA PHE A 53 2.92 7.19 -5.39
C PHE A 53 2.44 8.50 -4.76
N VAL A 54 3.39 9.38 -4.41
CA VAL A 54 3.13 10.72 -3.89
C VAL A 54 3.79 11.73 -4.81
N GLY A 55 3.00 12.66 -5.35
CA GLY A 55 3.48 13.62 -6.34
C GLY A 55 2.67 14.91 -6.36
N GLY A 56 3.34 16.01 -6.71
CA GLY A 56 2.71 17.31 -6.94
C GLY A 56 2.40 17.54 -8.41
N ALA A 57 1.18 17.96 -8.73
CA ALA A 57 0.83 18.45 -10.05
C ALA A 57 1.33 19.90 -10.19
N GLY A 58 2.51 20.04 -10.81
CA GLY A 58 3.21 21.32 -11.00
C GLY A 58 2.51 22.31 -11.94
N GLY A 59 3.11 23.48 -12.13
CA GLY A 59 2.55 24.54 -13.00
C GLY A 59 2.38 24.11 -14.47
N SER A 60 3.38 23.42 -15.04
CA SER A 60 3.36 22.96 -16.43
C SER A 60 2.24 21.96 -16.72
N LEU A 61 2.01 21.02 -15.80
CA LEU A 61 0.91 20.05 -15.91
C LEU A 61 -0.44 20.77 -15.88
N ARG A 62 -0.63 21.69 -14.92
CA ARG A 62 -1.89 22.43 -14.76
C ARG A 62 -2.17 23.37 -15.94
N ALA A 63 -1.13 23.92 -16.56
CA ALA A 63 -1.27 24.76 -17.76
C ALA A 63 -1.81 24.01 -18.98
N GLY A 64 -1.62 22.68 -19.04
CA GLY A 64 -2.23 21.83 -20.07
C GLY A 64 -3.73 21.58 -19.86
N VAL A 65 -4.29 21.97 -18.71
CA VAL A 65 -5.69 21.71 -18.32
C VAL A 65 -6.51 23.00 -18.24
N THR A 66 -5.91 24.09 -17.77
CA THR A 66 -6.58 25.39 -17.62
C THR A 66 -5.63 26.55 -17.88
N GLU A 67 -6.15 27.69 -18.33
CA GLU A 67 -5.39 28.93 -18.50
C GLU A 67 -4.86 29.49 -17.17
N ASN A 68 -5.63 29.32 -16.07
CA ASN A 68 -5.22 29.77 -14.74
C ASN A 68 -5.02 28.57 -13.79
N PRO A 69 -3.77 28.10 -13.60
CA PRO A 69 -3.46 26.96 -12.72
C PRO A 69 -3.95 27.10 -11.28
N VAL A 70 -4.12 28.33 -10.79
CA VAL A 70 -4.63 28.59 -9.43
C VAL A 70 -6.12 28.25 -9.35
N ASN A 71 -6.90 28.48 -10.41
CA ASN A 71 -8.32 28.14 -10.43
C ASN A 71 -8.55 26.64 -10.37
N LEU A 72 -7.78 25.85 -11.13
CA LEU A 72 -7.82 24.38 -11.02
C LEU A 72 -7.45 23.91 -9.61
N THR A 73 -6.44 24.53 -9.00
CA THR A 73 -6.05 24.24 -7.61
C THR A 73 -7.20 24.49 -6.64
N ARG A 74 -7.87 25.65 -6.77
CA ARG A 74 -9.04 25.98 -5.96
C ARG A 74 -10.21 25.01 -6.20
N SER A 75 -10.44 24.61 -7.43
CA SER A 75 -11.51 23.67 -7.81
C SER A 75 -11.29 22.27 -7.22
N VAL A 76 -10.05 21.78 -7.25
CA VAL A 76 -9.67 20.49 -6.65
C VAL A 76 -9.77 20.55 -5.12
N GLN A 77 -9.21 21.58 -4.49
CA GLN A 77 -9.27 21.75 -3.03
C GLN A 77 -10.70 22.01 -2.54
N GLY A 78 -11.55 22.61 -3.39
CA GLY A 78 -12.99 22.82 -3.15
C GLY A 78 -13.88 21.62 -3.46
N LEU A 79 -13.29 20.48 -3.87
CA LEU A 79 -14.00 19.23 -4.21
C LEU A 79 -14.98 19.32 -5.39
N THR A 80 -14.89 20.36 -6.22
CA THR A 80 -15.65 20.48 -7.47
C THR A 80 -15.02 19.63 -8.57
N THR A 81 -13.69 19.59 -8.62
CA THR A 81 -12.94 18.74 -9.56
C THR A 81 -12.45 17.48 -8.85
N TYR A 82 -12.84 16.32 -9.39
CA TYR A 82 -12.36 15.02 -8.95
C TYR A 82 -11.05 14.67 -9.66
N VAL A 83 -10.08 14.18 -8.88
CA VAL A 83 -8.74 13.83 -9.35
C VAL A 83 -8.54 12.32 -9.24
N THR A 84 -8.02 11.71 -10.31
CA THR A 84 -7.64 10.30 -10.33
C THR A 84 -6.22 10.13 -10.89
N VAL A 85 -5.64 8.95 -10.67
CA VAL A 85 -4.42 8.51 -11.36
C VAL A 85 -4.71 7.19 -12.07
N GLY A 86 -4.79 7.20 -13.39
CA GLY A 86 -5.20 6.05 -14.20
C GLY A 86 -6.55 5.49 -13.77
N GLY A 87 -7.48 6.37 -13.39
CA GLY A 87 -8.80 6.00 -12.85
C GLY A 87 -8.81 5.56 -11.37
N ALA A 88 -7.66 5.35 -10.73
CA ALA A 88 -7.60 5.04 -9.31
C ALA A 88 -7.90 6.30 -8.47
N PRO A 89 -8.68 6.18 -7.37
CA PRO A 89 -8.96 7.31 -6.49
C PRO A 89 -7.70 7.73 -5.75
N VAL A 90 -7.54 9.02 -5.54
CA VAL A 90 -6.38 9.59 -4.85
C VAL A 90 -6.80 10.27 -3.56
N TYR A 91 -5.86 10.35 -2.63
CA TYR A 91 -5.93 11.29 -1.52
C TYR A 91 -5.27 12.60 -1.94
N VAL A 92 -6.03 13.69 -1.97
CA VAL A 92 -5.48 15.04 -2.20
C VAL A 92 -5.05 15.63 -0.86
N TRP A 93 -3.78 15.99 -0.75
CA TRP A 93 -3.21 16.59 0.45
C TRP A 93 -3.70 18.03 0.64
N PRO A 94 -3.97 18.44 1.89
CA PRO A 94 -4.36 19.81 2.20
C PRO A 94 -3.18 20.77 1.93
N GLY A 95 -3.51 22.03 1.64
CA GLY A 95 -2.53 23.10 1.48
C GLY A 95 -2.54 23.75 0.10
N GLY A 96 -1.42 24.36 -0.27
CA GLY A 96 -1.26 25.02 -1.56
C GLY A 96 -0.88 24.04 -2.67
N GLY A 97 -1.47 24.23 -3.86
CA GLY A 97 -1.22 23.36 -5.01
C GLY A 97 -2.04 22.06 -4.97
N ILE A 98 -1.63 21.09 -5.79
CA ILE A 98 -2.30 19.80 -5.92
C ILE A 98 -1.24 18.73 -5.67
N THR A 99 -1.10 18.33 -4.40
CA THR A 99 -0.30 17.17 -4.02
C THR A 99 -1.25 16.00 -3.81
N LEU A 100 -0.97 14.87 -4.43
CA LEU A 100 -1.82 13.68 -4.34
C LEU A 100 -1.01 12.46 -3.93
N MET A 101 -1.71 11.50 -3.34
CA MET A 101 -1.21 10.17 -3.02
C MET A 101 -2.16 9.13 -3.58
N VAL A 102 -1.62 8.12 -4.25
CA VAL A 102 -2.38 6.98 -4.79
C VAL A 102 -1.71 5.67 -4.42
N ASP A 103 -2.55 4.67 -4.12
CA ASP A 103 -2.13 3.28 -4.03
C ASP A 103 -1.90 2.74 -5.45
N VAL A 104 -0.65 2.46 -5.79
CA VAL A 104 -0.23 2.03 -7.13
C VAL A 104 -0.87 0.69 -7.49
N THR A 105 -1.22 -0.15 -6.52
CA THR A 105 -1.87 -1.46 -6.78
C THR A 105 -3.27 -1.31 -7.38
N ARG A 106 -3.87 -0.13 -7.30
CA ARG A 106 -5.19 0.19 -7.87
C ARG A 106 -5.13 0.83 -9.24
N VAL A 107 -3.93 1.18 -9.71
CA VAL A 107 -3.68 1.82 -11.00
C VAL A 107 -3.48 0.71 -12.05
N PRO A 108 -3.98 0.86 -13.29
CA PRO A 108 -3.71 -0.10 -14.36
C PRO A 108 -2.22 -0.35 -14.56
N GLU A 109 -1.86 -1.59 -14.88
CA GLU A 109 -0.49 -1.98 -15.17
C GLU A 109 0.09 -1.16 -16.33
N GLY A 110 1.32 -0.68 -16.18
CA GLY A 110 1.99 0.12 -17.21
C GLY A 110 1.44 1.53 -17.42
N ALA A 111 0.55 2.03 -16.55
CA ALA A 111 -0.04 3.34 -16.71
C ALA A 111 0.94 4.51 -16.48
N PHE A 112 1.99 4.28 -15.69
CA PHE A 112 3.06 5.25 -15.49
C PHE A 112 4.07 5.20 -16.62
N GLY A 113 4.41 6.36 -17.17
CA GLY A 113 5.47 6.54 -18.15
C GLY A 113 6.75 7.09 -17.53
N TYR A 114 7.81 7.13 -18.34
CA TYR A 114 9.09 7.75 -18.01
C TYR A 114 9.63 8.46 -19.25
N VAL A 115 10.32 9.58 -19.06
CA VAL A 115 11.00 10.32 -20.13
C VAL A 115 12.52 10.31 -19.89
N PRO A 116 13.37 10.45 -20.92
CA PRO A 116 14.83 10.35 -20.77
C PRO A 116 15.46 11.33 -19.76
N THR A 117 14.85 12.50 -19.58
CA THR A 117 15.14 13.37 -18.44
C THR A 117 14.53 12.72 -17.21
N PRO A 118 15.27 12.38 -16.14
CA PRO A 118 14.83 11.48 -15.06
C PRO A 118 13.57 11.98 -14.34
N ALA A 119 12.42 11.71 -14.95
CA ALA A 119 11.12 12.22 -14.58
C ALA A 119 10.06 11.19 -14.96
N LEU A 120 9.13 11.00 -14.03
CA LEU A 120 8.02 10.07 -14.16
C LEU A 120 6.80 10.81 -14.71
N VAL A 121 6.10 10.18 -15.65
CA VAL A 121 4.87 10.69 -16.26
C VAL A 121 3.70 9.96 -15.62
N ALA A 122 3.01 10.63 -14.70
CA ALA A 122 1.85 10.07 -14.02
C ALA A 122 0.57 10.35 -14.83
N PRO A 123 -0.33 9.36 -15.00
CA PRO A 123 -1.59 9.51 -15.73
C PRO A 123 -2.64 10.22 -14.86
N ILE A 124 -2.39 11.48 -14.49
CA ILE A 124 -3.29 12.27 -13.64
C ILE A 124 -4.45 12.79 -14.48
N GLU A 125 -5.67 12.54 -14.03
CA GLU A 125 -6.89 13.02 -14.68
C GLU A 125 -7.65 14.02 -13.79
N PHE A 126 -8.26 15.02 -14.41
CA PHE A 126 -9.15 15.98 -13.77
C PHE A 126 -10.52 15.86 -14.41
N THR A 127 -11.51 15.51 -13.61
CA THR A 127 -12.89 15.34 -14.07
C THR A 127 -13.82 16.19 -13.22
N LEU A 128 -14.91 16.67 -13.82
CA LEU A 128 -15.94 17.42 -13.12
C LEU A 128 -17.29 17.09 -13.73
N ARG A 129 -18.36 17.39 -13.00
CA ARG A 129 -19.70 17.26 -13.56
C ARG A 129 -19.86 18.27 -14.69
N ARG A 130 -20.66 17.89 -15.69
CA ARG A 130 -20.97 18.76 -16.82
C ARG A 130 -21.55 20.11 -16.36
N ASP A 131 -22.42 20.11 -15.35
CA ASP A 131 -23.06 21.32 -14.84
C ASP A 131 -22.08 22.24 -14.09
N ASP A 132 -20.98 21.70 -13.55
CA ASP A 132 -19.89 22.49 -12.94
C ASP A 132 -18.92 23.05 -14.00
N TYR A 133 -18.99 22.55 -15.24
CA TYR A 133 -18.09 22.93 -16.33
C TYR A 133 -18.65 24.04 -17.24
N ILE A 134 -19.98 24.08 -17.43
CA ILE A 134 -20.67 24.96 -18.39
C ILE A 134 -20.89 26.35 -17.81
#